data_AF-A0AAP9RDC5-F1
#
_entry.id   AF-A0AAP9RDC5-F1
#
_cell.length_a   1.000
_cell.length_b   1.000
_cell.length_c   1.000
_cell.angle_alpha   90.00
_cell.angle_beta   90.00
_cell.angle_gamma   90.00
#
_symmetry.space_group_name_H-M   'P 1'
#
loop_
_entity.id
_entity.type
_entity.pdbx_description
1 polymer ?
#
loop_
_entity_poly.entity_id
_entity_poly.type
_entity_poly.pdbx_seq_one_letter_code
_entity_poly.pdbx_strand_id
1 'polypeptide(L)'
;MINKETEKLICKKAVDNYGEHSQMIKCVEECSELQRAISRTILDQPIGNVKPKDNFNEELADVEIMLQQMKSTSYFDKNLFEFFKEEKLKRLEGVVW
;
A
#
# COMPACT_ATOMS: atom_id res chain seq x y z
N MET A 1 6.67 -8.45 -17.46
CA MET A 1 6.32 -8.29 -16.03
C MET A 1 7.53 -7.74 -15.30
N ILE A 2 7.33 -6.77 -14.41
CA ILE A 2 8.39 -6.22 -13.56
C ILE A 2 8.71 -7.26 -12.47
N ASN A 3 9.99 -7.54 -12.20
CA ASN A 3 10.39 -8.45 -11.12
C ASN A 3 10.55 -7.68 -9.79
N LYS A 4 10.59 -8.39 -8.66
CA LYS A 4 10.65 -7.78 -7.31
C LYS A 4 11.86 -6.88 -7.07
N GLU A 5 13.03 -7.17 -7.65
CA GLU A 5 14.22 -6.34 -7.47
C GLU A 5 14.13 -5.05 -8.29
N THR A 6 13.59 -5.15 -9.51
CA THR A 6 13.29 -3.98 -10.35
C THR A 6 12.22 -3.09 -9.70
N GLU A 7 11.16 -3.68 -9.13
CA GLU A 7 10.10 -2.97 -8.39
C GLU A 7 10.67 -2.18 -7.20
N LYS A 8 11.49 -2.83 -6.35
CA LYS A 8 12.19 -2.17 -5.24
C LYS A 8 13.04 -0.99 -5.71
N LEU A 9 13.78 -1.17 -6.80
CA LEU A 9 14.63 -0.12 -7.36
C LEU A 9 13.81 1.07 -7.86
N ILE A 10 12.68 0.82 -8.53
CA ILE A 10 11.77 1.88 -8.99
C ILE A 10 11.20 2.65 -7.79
N CYS A 11 10.71 1.94 -6.76
CA CYS A 11 10.16 2.55 -5.56
C CYS A 11 11.20 3.41 -4.83
N LYS A 12 12.43 2.90 -4.68
CA LYS A 12 13.52 3.67 -4.08
C LYS A 12 13.82 4.93 -4.89
N LYS A 13 13.92 4.83 -6.22
CA LYS A 13 14.15 5.99 -7.09
C LYS A 13 13.05 7.04 -7.00
N ALA A 14 11.79 6.62 -6.82
CA ALA A 14 10.68 7.55 -6.63
C ALA A 14 10.84 8.35 -5.32
N VAL A 15 11.18 7.69 -4.21
CA VAL A 15 11.50 8.36 -2.94
C VAL A 15 12.70 9.30 -3.09
N ASP A 16 13.79 8.83 -3.69
CA ASP A 16 15.01 9.62 -3.89
C ASP A 16 14.75 10.86 -4.78
N ASN A 17 13.86 10.77 -5.78
CA ASN A 17 13.55 11.85 -6.72
C ASN A 17 12.54 12.89 -6.18
N TYR A 18 11.48 12.44 -5.51
CA TYR A 18 10.38 13.30 -5.08
C TYR A 18 10.45 13.72 -3.60
N GLY A 19 11.33 13.07 -2.83
CA GLY A 19 11.52 13.31 -1.40
C GLY A 19 10.56 12.51 -0.52
N GLU A 20 11.05 12.09 0.64
CA GLU A 20 10.33 11.23 1.59
C GLU A 20 9.01 11.84 2.04
N HIS A 21 9.00 13.11 2.43
CA HIS A 21 7.78 13.79 2.91
C HIS A 21 6.68 13.86 1.84
N SER A 22 7.05 14.16 0.59
CA SER A 22 6.12 14.18 -0.53
C SER A 22 5.53 12.79 -0.79
N GLN A 23 6.36 11.75 -0.74
CA GLN A 23 5.88 10.36 -0.89
C GLN A 23 5.04 9.89 0.29
N MET A 24 5.30 10.36 1.52
CA MET A 24 4.43 10.09 2.68
C MET A 24 3.05 10.71 2.51
N ILE A 25 2.96 11.96 2.02
CA ILE A 25 1.67 12.58 1.68
C ILE A 25 0.96 11.76 0.60
N LYS A 26 1.70 11.38 -0.46
CA LYS A 26 1.14 10.56 -1.53
C LYS A 26 0.63 9.22 -1.01
N CYS A 27 1.32 8.60 -0.07
CA CYS A 27 0.89 7.35 0.56
C CYS A 27 -0.45 7.53 1.30
N VAL A 28 -0.66 8.68 1.96
CA VAL A 28 -1.93 9.00 2.63
C VAL A 28 -3.06 9.20 1.60
N GLU A 29 -2.77 9.84 0.46
CA GLU A 29 -3.73 9.97 -0.65
C GLU A 29 -4.18 8.59 -1.16
N GLU A 30 -3.23 7.71 -1.53
CA GLU A 30 -3.58 6.37 -2.05
C GLU A 30 -4.34 5.52 -1.02
N CYS A 31 -3.99 5.62 0.28
CA CYS A 31 -4.76 4.95 1.33
C CYS A 31 -6.21 5.45 1.39
N SER A 32 -6.43 6.74 1.13
CA SER A 32 -7.77 7.34 1.12
C SER A 32 -8.57 6.91 -0.11
N GLU A 33 -7.91 6.74 -1.26
CA GLU A 33 -8.56 6.23 -2.48
C GLU A 33 -8.93 4.74 -2.33
N LEU A 34 -8.04 3.92 -1.76
CA LEU A 34 -8.36 2.54 -1.41
C LEU A 34 -9.51 2.44 -0.39
N GLN A 35 -9.54 3.30 0.64
CA GLN A 35 -10.65 3.36 1.58
C GLN A 35 -11.99 3.64 0.85
N ARG A 36 -12.00 4.58 -0.10
CA ARG A 36 -13.17 4.91 -0.92
C ARG A 36 -13.59 3.71 -1.78
N ALA A 37 -12.63 3.06 -2.45
CA ALA A 37 -12.89 1.89 -3.30
C ALA A 37 -13.47 0.73 -2.48
N ILE A 38 -12.87 0.38 -1.34
CA ILE A 38 -13.38 -0.64 -0.39
C ILE A 38 -14.82 -0.31 0.01
N SER A 39 -15.09 0.95 0.41
CA SER A 39 -16.42 1.36 0.86
C SER A 39 -17.47 1.17 -0.24
N ARG A 40 -17.13 1.48 -1.50
CA ARG A 40 -18.03 1.26 -2.63
C ARG A 40 -18.24 -0.21 -2.96
N THR A 41 -17.18 -1.02 -2.89
CA THR A 41 -17.24 -2.47 -3.11
C THR A 41 -18.16 -3.14 -2.10
N ILE A 42 -18.07 -2.75 -0.82
CA ILE A 42 -18.94 -3.31 0.24
C ILE A 42 -20.40 -2.86 0.05
N LEU A 43 -20.63 -1.61 -0.37
CA LEU A 43 -21.97 -1.06 -0.59
C LEU A 43 -22.62 -1.51 -1.93
N ASP A 44 -22.01 -2.50 -2.60
CA ASP A 44 -22.52 -3.19 -3.79
C ASP A 44 -22.97 -2.25 -4.91
N GLN A 45 -22.25 -1.13 -5.09
CA GLN A 45 -22.51 -0.27 -6.25
C GLN A 45 -22.10 -1.03 -7.51
N PRO A 46 -23.03 -1.27 -8.46
CA PRO A 46 -22.75 -2.10 -9.62
C PRO A 46 -21.53 -1.55 -10.36
N ILE A 47 -20.59 -2.45 -10.64
CA ILE A 47 -19.26 -2.18 -11.23
C ILE A 47 -19.34 -1.26 -12.47
N GLY A 48 -20.47 -1.27 -13.19
CA GLY A 48 -20.73 -0.39 -14.34
C GLY A 48 -20.85 1.11 -14.03
N ASN A 49 -21.03 1.52 -12.77
CA ASN A 49 -21.09 2.92 -12.33
C ASN A 49 -19.86 3.36 -11.52
N VAL A 50 -18.90 2.45 -11.31
CA VAL A 50 -17.67 2.74 -10.58
C VAL A 50 -16.75 3.51 -11.54
N LYS A 51 -16.38 4.74 -11.17
CA LYS A 51 -15.39 5.50 -11.93
C LYS A 51 -14.08 4.69 -11.95
N PRO A 52 -13.29 4.72 -13.03
CA PRO A 52 -12.02 3.97 -13.09
C PRO A 52 -11.14 4.16 -11.85
N LYS A 53 -10.99 5.40 -11.37
CA LYS A 53 -10.30 5.81 -10.14
C LYS A 53 -10.91 5.38 -8.79
N ASP A 54 -11.91 4.50 -8.82
CA ASP A 54 -12.54 3.92 -7.64
C ASP A 54 -12.44 2.38 -7.71
N ASN A 55 -11.60 1.85 -8.60
CA ASN A 55 -11.45 0.42 -8.81
C ASN A 55 -10.63 -0.21 -7.69
N PHE A 56 -11.23 -1.13 -6.95
CA PHE A 56 -10.58 -1.81 -5.83
C PHE A 56 -9.18 -2.37 -6.13
N ASN A 57 -8.98 -2.98 -7.31
CA ASN A 57 -7.68 -3.60 -7.63
C ASN A 57 -6.62 -2.57 -8.00
N GLU A 58 -7.01 -1.47 -8.65
CA GLU A 58 -6.11 -0.37 -8.99
C GLU A 58 -5.63 0.32 -7.71
N GLU A 59 -6.57 0.76 -6.87
CA GLU A 59 -6.24 1.44 -5.61
C GLU A 59 -5.46 0.54 -4.63
N LEU A 60 -5.72 -0.78 -4.64
CA LEU A 60 -4.96 -1.73 -3.84
C LEU A 60 -3.51 -1.84 -4.32
N ALA A 61 -3.30 -1.84 -5.65
CA ALA A 61 -1.97 -1.85 -6.23
C ALA A 61 -1.22 -0.54 -5.94
N ASP A 62 -1.91 0.60 -6.01
CA ASP A 62 -1.32 1.91 -5.69
C ASP A 62 -0.86 1.96 -4.22
N VAL A 63 -1.68 1.48 -3.28
CA VAL A 63 -1.27 1.35 -1.87
C VAL A 63 -0.11 0.37 -1.70
N GLU A 64 -0.10 -0.77 -2.39
CA GLU A 64 1.01 -1.73 -2.32
C GLU A 64 2.34 -1.09 -2.76
N ILE A 65 2.32 -0.33 -3.87
CA ILE A 65 3.48 0.43 -4.36
C ILE A 65 3.91 1.49 -3.33
N MET A 66 2.97 2.24 -2.76
CA MET A 66 3.28 3.26 -1.76
C MET A 66 3.85 2.66 -0.47
N LEU A 67 3.36 1.51 0.00
CA LEU A 67 3.95 0.79 1.12
C LEU A 67 5.38 0.33 0.81
N GLN A 68 5.65 -0.05 -0.44
CA GLN A 68 7.01 -0.41 -0.87
C GLN A 68 7.95 0.81 -0.92
N GLN A 69 7.43 1.98 -1.29
CA GLN A 69 8.16 3.25 -1.15
C GLN A 69 8.42 3.61 0.32
N MET A 70 7.45 3.41 1.22
CA MET A 70 7.63 3.68 2.67
C MET A 70 8.78 2.87 3.26
N LYS A 71 8.97 1.62 2.82
CA LYS A 71 10.11 0.78 3.21
C LYS A 71 11.48 1.29 2.72
N SER A 72 11.49 2.28 1.82
CA SER A 72 12.71 2.91 1.28
C SER A 72 13.03 4.24 1.95
N THR A 73 12.18 4.73 2.86
CA THR A 73 12.38 5.99 3.60
C THR A 73 13.31 5.81 4.80
N SER A 74 13.91 6.90 5.26
CA SER A 74 14.76 6.96 6.45
C SER A 74 14.02 6.65 7.77
N TYR A 75 12.69 6.73 7.78
CA TYR A 75 11.84 6.39 8.92
C TYR A 75 11.61 4.89 9.08
N PHE A 76 11.93 4.08 8.07
CA PHE A 76 11.67 2.65 8.09
C PHE A 76 12.82 1.86 8.73
N ASP A 77 12.50 1.18 9.83
CA ASP A 77 13.35 0.15 10.42
C ASP A 77 12.81 -1.24 10.05
N LYS A 78 13.61 -1.98 9.26
CA LYS A 78 13.25 -3.33 8.79
C LYS A 78 13.08 -4.33 9.93
N ASN A 79 13.96 -4.30 10.94
CA ASN A 79 13.93 -5.27 12.03
C ASN A 79 12.70 -5.03 12.92
N LEU A 80 12.42 -3.76 13.23
CA LEU A 80 11.25 -3.37 14.02
C LEU A 80 9.95 -3.71 13.27
N PHE A 81 9.91 -3.45 11.96
CA PHE A 81 8.76 -3.79 11.12
C PHE A 81 8.48 -5.30 11.10
N GLU A 82 9.49 -6.13 10.84
CA GLU A 82 9.29 -7.60 10.79
C GLU A 82 8.89 -8.15 12.17
N PHE A 83 9.46 -7.62 13.26
CA PHE A 83 9.02 -7.96 14.63
C PHE A 83 7.53 -7.68 14.82
N PHE A 84 7.07 -6.46 14.54
CA PHE A 84 5.65 -6.12 14.70
C PHE A 84 4.73 -6.89 13.75
N LYS A 85 5.19 -7.17 12.53
CA LYS A 85 4.44 -7.96 11.55
C LYS A 85 4.25 -9.40 12.02
N GLU A 86 5.31 -10.03 12.53
CA GLU A 86 5.26 -11.39 13.08
C GLU A 86 4.29 -11.46 14.27
N GLU A 87 4.41 -10.55 15.24
CA GLU A 87 3.50 -10.51 16.41
C GLU A 87 2.04 -10.30 16.01
N LYS A 88 1.77 -9.45 15.01
CA LYS A 88 0.41 -9.24 14.49
C LYS A 88 -0.13 -10.48 13.79
N LEU A 89 0.70 -11.20 13.03
CA LEU A 89 0.31 -12.43 12.34
C LEU A 89 0.06 -13.57 13.33
N LYS A 90 0.89 -13.77 14.36
CA LYS A 90 0.66 -14.76 15.41
C LYS A 90 -0.68 -14.56 16.13
N ARG A 91 -1.04 -13.30 16.42
CA ARG A 91 -2.35 -12.98 17.00
C ARG A 91 -3.49 -13.33 16.04
N LEU A 92 -3.32 -13.10 14.74
CA LEU A 92 -4.32 -13.45 13.75
C LEU A 92 -4.45 -14.96 13.59
N GLU A 93 -3.32 -15.68 13.58
CA GLU A 93 -3.26 -17.14 13.53
C GLU A 93 -4.08 -17.76 14.67
N GLY A 94 -3.89 -17.29 15.91
CA GLY A 94 -4.64 -17.80 17.07
C GLY A 94 -6.13 -17.46 17.12
N VAL A 95 -6.68 -16.69 16.16
CA VAL A 95 -8.13 -16.47 16.01
C VAL A 95 -8.74 -17.10 14.76
N VAL A 96 -7.92 -17.48 13.76
CA VAL A 96 -8.39 -18.09 12.51
C VAL A 96 -8.14 -19.60 12.43
N TRP A 97 -7.22 -20.14 13.24
CA TRP A 97 -6.95 -21.58 13.41
C TRP A 97 -7.25 -22.00 14.84
#